data_AF-A0A380ZWC0-F1
#
_entry.id   AF-A0A380ZWC0-F1
#
_cell.length_a   1.000
_cell.length_b   1.000
_cell.length_c   1.000
_cell.angle_alpha   90.00
_cell.angle_beta   90.00
_cell.angle_gamma   90.00
#
_symmetry.space_group_name_H-M   'P 1'
#
loop_
_entity.id
_entity.type
_entity.pdbx_description
1 polymer ?
#
loop_
_entity_poly.entity_id
_entity_poly.type
_entity_poly.pdbx_seq_one_letter_code
_entity_poly.pdbx_strand_id
1 'polypeptide(L)'
;MKTYTIILNLIIFFFTINCNGQDKKKSELTNNIIHNRSNDTDSMGNFYKMEKLYYDSENKIVFSTKLFPDSGKYTIYYTPKSSENIQYFKNFEILNKITPILDELNSQYYYSDSDQEKINQILRKKIKNKKDFIMLGTFIDKNYINIKNNEEYSVQYPYVIKFYQKKENKWNYLFDKKIKSYEDEVKYNLKFIYDTIFANNPTISNKIDINAINGSWKVNCKNGIGNLYISNKDASLIVLINQIYIDLTELKRYEFENGIAYKLKEIPQDIGYLGLKLSWKDYVNNEPIAYVKMIDNKRIYFYWYGFYNSKTKKRDFKDINFRQETNEKDIILNKCID
;
A
#
# COMPACT_ATOMS: atom_id res chain seq x y z
N MET A 1 -15.23 40.87 -68.22
CA MET A 1 -16.54 40.83 -68.90
C MET A 1 -17.52 40.07 -68.01
N LYS A 2 -18.57 40.77 -67.53
CA LYS A 2 -19.84 40.32 -66.91
C LYS A 2 -19.75 39.32 -65.72
N THR A 3 -19.98 39.65 -64.44
CA THR A 3 -21.08 40.31 -63.68
C THR A 3 -22.37 39.50 -63.46
N TYR A 4 -22.81 39.54 -62.18
CA TYR A 4 -24.14 39.30 -61.56
C TYR A 4 -24.59 37.84 -61.33
N THR A 5 -24.69 37.30 -60.09
CA THR A 5 -25.52 37.59 -58.87
C THR A 5 -26.97 37.06 -58.99
N ILE A 6 -27.60 36.73 -57.84
CA ILE A 6 -29.06 36.67 -57.50
C ILE A 6 -29.60 35.22 -57.40
N ILE A 7 -30.30 34.68 -56.37
CA ILE A 7 -30.98 35.11 -55.12
C ILE A 7 -31.28 33.78 -54.35
N LEU A 8 -31.00 33.59 -53.05
CA LEU A 8 -31.73 34.03 -51.83
C LEU A 8 -33.17 33.50 -51.67
N ASN A 9 -33.39 32.58 -50.73
CA ASN A 9 -34.59 32.48 -49.87
C ASN A 9 -34.16 31.74 -48.57
N LEU A 10 -33.88 32.41 -47.43
CA LEU A 10 -34.80 32.96 -46.40
C LEU A 10 -35.78 31.89 -45.90
N ILE A 11 -35.81 31.50 -44.61
CA ILE A 11 -36.31 32.19 -43.38
C ILE A 11 -35.82 31.29 -42.20
N ILE A 12 -35.07 31.66 -41.16
CA ILE A 12 -35.15 32.65 -40.05
C ILE A 12 -36.47 32.68 -39.27
N PHE A 13 -36.51 31.99 -38.12
CA PHE A 13 -37.20 32.43 -36.89
C PHE A 13 -36.56 31.67 -35.71
N PHE A 14 -35.62 32.24 -34.94
CA PHE A 14 -35.69 33.24 -33.85
C PHE A 14 -36.14 32.72 -32.47
N PHE A 15 -35.40 33.23 -31.47
CA PHE A 15 -35.61 33.27 -30.01
C PHE A 15 -35.03 32.11 -29.18
N THR A 16 -34.27 32.26 -28.09
CA THR A 16 -33.49 33.35 -27.45
C THR A 16 -32.81 32.70 -26.22
N ILE A 17 -31.56 33.08 -25.91
CA ILE A 17 -31.02 33.43 -24.56
C ILE A 17 -31.47 32.55 -23.37
N ASN A 18 -30.54 31.80 -22.76
CA ASN A 18 -30.03 32.19 -21.43
C ASN A 18 -28.69 31.54 -21.03
N CYS A 19 -27.94 32.30 -20.23
CA CYS A 19 -26.56 32.10 -19.80
C CYS A 19 -26.32 31.00 -18.74
N ASN A 20 -25.03 30.75 -18.57
CA ASN A 20 -24.30 30.38 -17.35
C ASN A 20 -24.19 28.90 -16.93
N GLY A 21 -22.95 28.44 -16.93
CA GLY A 21 -22.51 27.25 -16.22
C GLY A 21 -21.08 26.88 -16.60
N GLN A 22 -20.10 27.54 -15.99
CA GLN A 22 -18.73 27.04 -15.95
C GLN A 22 -18.73 25.63 -15.36
N ASP A 23 -18.17 24.63 -16.06
CA ASP A 23 -17.42 23.58 -15.37
C ASP A 23 -16.42 22.85 -16.28
N LYS A 24 -15.14 23.06 -15.91
CA LYS A 24 -13.99 22.16 -15.95
C LYS A 24 -13.85 21.18 -17.14
N LYS A 25 -12.93 21.54 -18.04
CA LYS A 25 -12.17 20.61 -18.90
C LYS A 25 -11.51 19.52 -18.04
N LYS A 26 -12.10 18.33 -18.03
CA LYS A 26 -11.47 17.09 -17.57
C LYS A 26 -10.98 16.35 -18.81
N SER A 27 -9.69 16.55 -19.11
CA SER A 27 -8.75 15.59 -19.70
C SER A 27 -9.32 14.56 -20.70
N GLU A 28 -9.10 14.84 -21.98
CA GLU A 28 -9.01 13.85 -23.06
C GLU A 28 -7.99 12.75 -22.68
N LEU A 29 -8.46 11.60 -22.22
CA LEU A 29 -7.65 10.38 -22.14
C LEU A 29 -8.56 9.16 -22.17
N THR A 30 -9.33 8.97 -23.24
CA THR A 30 -10.25 7.82 -23.30
C THR A 30 -10.50 7.25 -24.70
N ASN A 31 -9.66 7.53 -25.71
CA ASN A 31 -9.92 7.03 -27.08
C ASN A 31 -8.77 6.29 -27.78
N ASN A 32 -7.66 5.92 -27.12
CA ASN A 32 -6.56 5.20 -27.77
C ASN A 32 -6.23 3.83 -27.14
N ILE A 33 -7.24 3.01 -26.83
CA ILE A 33 -7.03 1.58 -26.51
C ILE A 33 -8.06 0.72 -27.24
N ILE A 34 -8.10 0.80 -28.56
CA ILE A 34 -8.69 -0.25 -29.40
C ILE A 34 -7.80 -0.36 -30.64
N HIS A 35 -6.79 -1.23 -30.60
CA HIS A 35 -6.37 -2.08 -31.71
C HIS A 35 -5.17 -2.93 -31.30
N ASN A 36 -5.44 -4.20 -30.99
CA ASN A 36 -4.69 -5.40 -31.44
C ASN A 36 -5.16 -6.62 -30.63
N ARG A 37 -6.29 -7.21 -31.05
CA ARG A 37 -6.67 -8.56 -30.66
C ARG A 37 -5.90 -9.53 -31.57
N SER A 38 -4.83 -10.12 -31.06
CA SER A 38 -4.29 -11.38 -31.57
C SER A 38 -4.61 -12.50 -30.57
N ASN A 39 -5.13 -13.61 -31.11
CA ASN A 39 -5.38 -14.96 -30.57
C ASN A 39 -4.86 -15.39 -29.17
N ASP A 40 -5.14 -14.64 -28.10
CA ASP A 40 -4.77 -14.99 -26.71
C ASP A 40 -5.70 -16.04 -26.05
N THR A 41 -6.65 -16.65 -26.77
CA THR A 41 -7.59 -17.63 -26.19
C THR A 41 -6.96 -18.98 -25.87
N ASP A 42 -5.90 -19.38 -26.58
CA ASP A 42 -5.28 -20.70 -26.42
C ASP A 42 -4.28 -20.74 -25.23
N SER A 43 -3.63 -19.61 -24.93
CA SER A 43 -2.68 -19.48 -23.82
C SER A 43 -3.35 -19.52 -22.43
N MET A 44 -4.62 -19.12 -22.33
CA MET A 44 -5.35 -19.08 -21.05
C MET A 44 -5.60 -20.46 -20.43
N GLY A 45 -5.59 -21.53 -21.23
CA GLY A 45 -5.76 -22.90 -20.76
C GLY A 45 -4.70 -23.32 -19.73
N ASN A 46 -3.50 -22.74 -19.82
CA ASN A 46 -2.37 -23.12 -18.97
C ASN A 46 -2.50 -22.65 -17.52
N PHE A 47 -3.25 -21.57 -17.26
CA PHE A 47 -3.60 -21.17 -15.89
C PHE A 47 -4.40 -22.25 -15.14
N TYR A 48 -5.15 -23.12 -15.84
CA TYR A 48 -5.92 -24.19 -15.20
C TYR A 48 -5.07 -25.43 -14.86
N LYS A 49 -3.87 -25.55 -15.42
CA LYS A 49 -2.94 -26.68 -15.22
C LYS A 49 -1.96 -26.46 -14.06
N MET A 50 -2.26 -25.48 -13.20
CA MET A 50 -1.40 -25.07 -12.09
C MET A 50 -1.77 -25.82 -10.82
N GLU A 51 -0.81 -26.54 -10.26
CA GLU A 51 -1.07 -27.52 -9.20
C GLU A 51 -0.43 -27.12 -7.87
N LYS A 52 0.87 -26.81 -7.84
CA LYS A 52 1.58 -26.53 -6.59
C LYS A 52 1.34 -25.09 -6.13
N LEU A 53 0.96 -24.93 -4.86
CA LEU A 53 0.83 -23.63 -4.21
C LEU A 53 2.08 -23.34 -3.37
N TYR A 54 2.55 -22.11 -3.48
CA TYR A 54 3.69 -21.55 -2.79
C TYR A 54 3.25 -20.36 -1.96
N TYR A 55 4.04 -20.05 -0.96
CA TYR A 55 3.83 -18.89 -0.11
C TYR A 55 5.13 -18.08 -0.10
N ASP A 56 5.01 -16.79 -0.39
CA ASP A 56 6.11 -15.83 -0.34
C ASP A 56 6.18 -15.26 1.08
N SER A 57 7.25 -15.60 1.80
CA SER A 57 7.50 -15.16 3.17
C SER A 57 7.61 -13.63 3.28
N GLU A 58 8.24 -12.99 2.30
CA GLU A 58 8.53 -11.56 2.35
C GLU A 58 7.29 -10.75 2.04
N ASN A 59 6.61 -11.09 0.94
CA ASN A 59 5.44 -10.36 0.48
C ASN A 59 4.14 -10.82 1.14
N LYS A 60 4.16 -11.93 1.89
CA LYS A 60 2.99 -12.56 2.52
C LYS A 60 1.89 -12.92 1.50
N ILE A 61 2.30 -13.40 0.33
CA ILE A 61 1.43 -13.69 -0.81
C ILE A 61 1.44 -15.17 -1.14
N VAL A 62 0.27 -15.71 -1.48
CA VAL A 62 0.14 -17.06 -2.02
C VAL A 62 0.15 -17.02 -3.55
N PHE A 63 0.92 -17.91 -4.15
CA PHE A 63 0.98 -18.02 -5.61
C PHE A 63 1.13 -19.45 -6.09
N SER A 64 0.88 -19.67 -7.37
CA SER A 64 1.27 -20.86 -8.11
C SER A 64 2.04 -20.38 -9.32
N THR A 65 3.12 -21.04 -9.70
CA THR A 65 3.89 -20.72 -10.91
C THR A 65 4.19 -21.99 -11.69
N LYS A 66 4.20 -21.90 -13.02
CA LYS A 66 4.62 -23.00 -13.90
C LYS A 66 5.22 -22.45 -15.19
N LEU A 67 6.38 -22.98 -15.56
CA LEU A 67 7.00 -22.75 -16.85
C LEU A 67 6.52 -23.84 -17.81
N PHE A 68 5.97 -23.45 -18.95
CA PHE A 68 5.66 -24.33 -20.07
C PHE A 68 6.67 -24.03 -21.18
N PRO A 69 7.60 -24.96 -21.51
CA PRO A 69 8.69 -24.68 -22.45
C PRO A 69 8.24 -24.09 -23.78
N ASP A 70 7.09 -24.56 -24.29
CA ASP A 70 6.59 -24.12 -25.61
C ASP A 70 5.84 -22.80 -25.60
N SER A 71 5.44 -22.30 -24.42
CA SER A 71 4.53 -21.17 -24.29
C SER A 71 5.08 -20.03 -23.44
N GLY A 72 5.69 -20.33 -22.29
CA GLY A 72 6.23 -19.34 -21.38
C GLY A 72 5.88 -19.61 -19.92
N LYS A 73 6.08 -18.59 -19.08
CA LYS A 73 5.86 -18.67 -17.63
C LYS A 73 4.50 -18.10 -17.26
N TYR A 74 3.74 -18.89 -16.51
CA TYR A 74 2.43 -18.52 -15.99
C TYR A 74 2.49 -18.48 -14.47
N THR A 75 1.95 -17.43 -13.88
CA THR A 75 1.83 -17.32 -12.42
C THR A 75 0.41 -16.92 -12.04
N ILE A 76 -0.17 -17.56 -11.03
CA ILE A 76 -1.43 -17.15 -10.40
C ILE A 76 -1.14 -16.71 -8.99
N TYR A 77 -1.65 -15.54 -8.64
CA TYR A 77 -1.61 -14.98 -7.30
C TYR A 77 -3.00 -15.07 -6.68
N TYR A 78 -3.06 -15.51 -5.44
CA TYR A 78 -4.30 -15.70 -4.68
C TYR A 78 -4.36 -14.66 -3.58
N THR A 79 -5.06 -13.56 -3.83
CA THR A 79 -5.10 -12.48 -2.85
C THR A 79 -6.36 -12.54 -2.00
N PRO A 80 -6.25 -12.62 -0.67
CA PRO A 80 -7.42 -12.69 0.20
C PRO A 80 -8.25 -11.40 0.15
N LYS A 81 -9.57 -11.56 0.13
CA LYS A 81 -10.53 -10.46 0.23
C LYS A 81 -10.83 -10.08 1.68
N SER A 82 -11.05 -11.08 2.55
CA SER A 82 -11.47 -10.83 3.93
C SER A 82 -10.31 -10.39 4.81
N SER A 83 -10.59 -9.50 5.77
CA SER A 83 -9.63 -9.08 6.79
C SER A 83 -9.08 -10.26 7.61
N GLU A 84 -9.93 -11.25 7.88
CA GLU A 84 -9.54 -12.50 8.55
C GLU A 84 -8.46 -13.24 7.75
N ASN A 85 -8.67 -13.46 6.45
CA ASN A 85 -7.70 -14.16 5.62
C ASN A 85 -6.42 -13.32 5.43
N ILE A 86 -6.54 -11.99 5.30
CA ILE A 86 -5.38 -11.08 5.25
C ILE A 86 -4.53 -11.25 6.52
N GLN A 87 -5.16 -11.24 7.70
CA GLN A 87 -4.43 -11.39 8.96
C GLN A 87 -3.85 -12.79 9.13
N TYR A 88 -4.55 -13.83 8.67
CA TYR A 88 -4.03 -15.19 8.65
C TYR A 88 -2.75 -15.29 7.82
N PHE A 89 -2.74 -14.76 6.59
CA PHE A 89 -1.55 -14.81 5.74
C PHE A 89 -0.42 -13.93 6.25
N LYS A 90 -0.70 -12.78 6.87
CA LYS A 90 0.35 -11.98 7.54
C LYS A 90 1.11 -12.75 8.63
N ASN A 91 0.43 -13.67 9.31
CA ASN A 91 0.98 -14.47 10.41
C ASN A 91 1.13 -15.96 10.03
N PHE A 92 1.19 -16.28 8.75
CA PHE A 92 1.10 -17.65 8.25
C PHE A 92 2.15 -18.58 8.88
N GLU A 93 3.39 -18.13 8.94
CA GLU A 93 4.52 -18.89 9.49
C GLU A 93 4.31 -19.23 10.97
N ILE A 94 3.93 -18.23 11.76
CA ILE A 94 3.70 -18.35 13.20
C ILE A 94 2.54 -19.32 13.45
N LEU A 95 1.41 -19.12 12.76
CA LEU A 95 0.20 -19.91 12.96
C LEU A 95 0.38 -21.38 12.55
N ASN A 96 1.22 -21.66 11.55
CA ASN A 96 1.42 -23.01 11.04
C ASN A 96 2.71 -23.67 11.54
N LYS A 97 3.47 -23.00 12.41
CA LYS A 97 4.78 -23.45 12.94
C LYS A 97 5.71 -23.84 11.80
N ILE A 98 5.96 -22.88 10.91
CA ILE A 98 6.86 -23.02 9.76
C ILE A 98 7.90 -21.92 9.89
N THR A 99 9.17 -22.30 9.82
CA THR A 99 10.27 -21.34 9.91
C THR A 99 10.96 -21.26 8.55
N PRO A 100 10.95 -20.10 7.88
CA PRO A 100 11.70 -19.95 6.64
C PRO A 100 13.21 -20.02 6.93
N ILE A 101 13.94 -20.62 6.00
CA ILE A 101 15.40 -20.70 6.03
C ILE A 101 15.96 -19.48 5.30
N LEU A 102 16.91 -18.79 5.89
CA LEU A 102 17.61 -17.69 5.25
C LEU A 102 18.78 -18.25 4.41
N ASP A 103 18.75 -17.96 3.12
CA ASP A 103 19.93 -18.02 2.26
C ASP A 103 20.73 -16.74 2.45
N GLU A 104 21.82 -16.82 3.21
CA GLU A 104 22.68 -15.66 3.50
C GLU A 104 23.37 -15.12 2.24
N LEU A 105 23.65 -15.97 1.24
CA LEU A 105 24.35 -15.57 0.03
C LEU A 105 23.47 -14.69 -0.86
N ASN A 106 22.19 -15.05 -0.96
CA ASN A 106 21.23 -14.35 -1.80
C ASN A 106 20.32 -13.38 -1.01
N SER A 107 20.45 -13.36 0.32
CA SER A 107 19.57 -12.61 1.24
C SER A 107 18.08 -12.93 1.01
N GLN A 108 17.77 -14.20 0.76
CA GLN A 108 16.42 -14.67 0.44
C GLN A 108 15.93 -15.70 1.44
N TYR A 109 14.65 -15.63 1.78
CA TYR A 109 13.99 -16.64 2.59
C TYR A 109 13.37 -17.71 1.70
N TYR A 110 13.65 -18.97 1.99
CA TYR A 110 13.06 -20.12 1.31
C TYR A 110 12.54 -21.15 2.32
N TYR A 111 11.84 -22.17 1.83
CA TYR A 111 11.33 -23.27 2.65
C TYR A 111 11.99 -24.58 2.23
N SER A 112 12.25 -25.46 3.19
CA SER A 112 12.68 -26.83 2.89
C SER A 112 11.64 -27.55 2.03
N ASP A 113 12.02 -28.60 1.29
CA ASP A 113 11.06 -29.37 0.48
C ASP A 113 9.92 -29.95 1.33
N SER A 114 10.25 -30.42 2.54
CA SER A 114 9.27 -30.92 3.52
C SER A 114 8.28 -29.84 3.94
N ASP A 115 8.78 -28.64 4.27
CA ASP A 115 7.92 -27.51 4.60
C ASP A 115 7.11 -27.05 3.40
N GLN A 116 7.68 -27.05 2.21
CA GLN A 116 6.99 -26.66 0.98
C GLN A 116 5.81 -27.58 0.66
N GLU A 117 5.92 -28.89 0.92
CA GLU A 117 4.79 -29.81 0.80
C GLU A 117 3.73 -29.55 1.88
N LYS A 118 4.14 -29.31 3.13
CA LYS A 118 3.23 -28.92 4.22
C LYS A 118 2.49 -27.61 3.89
N ILE A 119 3.19 -26.60 3.38
CA ILE A 119 2.63 -25.32 2.91
C ILE A 119 1.59 -25.57 1.83
N ASN A 120 1.95 -26.31 0.78
CA ASN A 120 1.05 -26.62 -0.33
C ASN A 120 -0.26 -27.27 0.16
N GLN A 121 -0.18 -28.21 1.11
CA GLN A 121 -1.37 -28.85 1.70
C GLN A 121 -2.24 -27.86 2.50
N ILE A 122 -1.63 -27.00 3.32
CA ILE A 122 -2.35 -25.98 4.11
C ILE A 122 -3.06 -25.00 3.17
N LEU A 123 -2.34 -24.49 2.17
CA LEU A 123 -2.85 -23.52 1.22
C LEU A 123 -4.01 -24.09 0.40
N ARG A 124 -3.91 -25.35 -0.05
CA ARG A 124 -5.00 -26.02 -0.79
C ARG A 124 -6.28 -26.12 0.04
N LYS A 125 -6.16 -26.39 1.35
CA LYS A 125 -7.32 -26.38 2.26
C LYS A 125 -7.90 -24.98 2.42
N LYS A 126 -7.06 -23.97 2.61
CA LYS A 126 -7.48 -22.58 2.85
C LYS A 126 -8.10 -21.90 1.62
N ILE A 127 -7.58 -22.20 0.43
CA ILE A 127 -7.98 -21.57 -0.85
C ILE A 127 -9.10 -22.36 -1.56
N LYS A 128 -9.58 -23.47 -0.97
CA LYS A 128 -10.68 -24.28 -1.52
C LYS A 128 -11.92 -23.43 -1.84
N ASN A 129 -12.24 -22.45 -0.99
CA ASN A 129 -13.27 -21.46 -1.29
C ASN A 129 -12.69 -20.30 -2.10
N LYS A 130 -12.60 -20.49 -3.42
CA LYS A 130 -12.07 -19.50 -4.37
C LYS A 130 -12.81 -18.14 -4.35
N LYS A 131 -14.01 -18.07 -3.77
CA LYS A 131 -14.79 -16.81 -3.66
C LYS A 131 -14.14 -15.80 -2.71
N ASP A 132 -13.39 -16.28 -1.73
CA ASP A 132 -12.71 -15.45 -0.71
C ASP A 132 -11.42 -14.82 -1.23
N PHE A 133 -11.05 -15.15 -2.47
CA PHE A 133 -9.81 -14.72 -3.09
C PHE A 133 -10.08 -13.99 -4.41
N ILE A 134 -9.21 -13.03 -4.71
CA ILE A 134 -9.06 -12.48 -6.05
C ILE A 134 -7.88 -13.20 -6.69
N MET A 135 -8.09 -13.73 -7.88
CA MET A 135 -7.05 -14.44 -8.62
C MET A 135 -6.54 -13.54 -9.74
N LEU A 136 -5.25 -13.20 -9.66
CA LEU A 136 -4.54 -12.45 -10.68
C LEU A 136 -3.55 -13.38 -11.38
N GLY A 137 -3.55 -13.34 -12.71
CA GLY A 137 -2.70 -14.14 -13.56
C GLY A 137 -1.64 -13.27 -14.20
N THR A 138 -0.42 -13.76 -14.28
CA THR A 138 0.62 -13.16 -15.11
C THR A 138 1.14 -14.16 -16.12
N PHE A 139 1.55 -13.65 -17.28
CA PHE A 139 2.15 -14.44 -18.34
C PHE A 139 3.36 -13.70 -18.91
N ILE A 140 4.48 -14.42 -19.03
CA ILE A 140 5.68 -13.99 -19.74
C ILE A 140 5.89 -14.98 -20.87
N ASP A 141 5.94 -14.47 -22.11
CA ASP A 141 6.12 -15.27 -23.31
C ASP A 141 7.49 -15.98 -23.32
N LYS A 142 7.54 -17.22 -23.83
CA LYS A 142 8.78 -18.00 -23.92
C LYS A 142 9.91 -17.28 -24.64
N ASN A 143 9.61 -16.37 -25.56
CA ASN A 143 10.61 -15.62 -26.31
C ASN A 143 11.47 -14.71 -25.41
N TYR A 144 11.02 -14.45 -24.18
CA TYR A 144 11.77 -13.71 -23.16
C TYR A 144 12.46 -14.62 -22.15
N ILE A 145 12.38 -15.95 -22.30
CA ILE A 145 12.84 -16.89 -21.29
C ILE A 145 13.92 -17.78 -21.89
N ASN A 146 15.11 -17.73 -21.30
CA ASN A 146 16.17 -18.68 -21.59
C ASN A 146 16.04 -19.89 -20.66
N ILE A 147 15.61 -21.02 -21.19
CA ILE A 147 15.41 -22.27 -20.45
C ILE A 147 16.69 -23.11 -20.56
N LYS A 148 17.39 -23.31 -19.45
CA LYS A 148 18.53 -24.23 -19.41
C LYS A 148 18.06 -25.67 -19.22
N ASN A 149 17.11 -25.87 -18.29
CA ASN A 149 16.45 -27.14 -18.02
C ASN A 149 15.09 -26.90 -17.33
N ASN A 150 14.44 -27.96 -16.85
CA ASN A 150 13.11 -27.88 -16.22
C ASN A 150 13.09 -27.09 -14.90
N GLU A 151 14.24 -26.93 -14.24
CA GLU A 151 14.38 -26.29 -12.93
C GLU A 151 15.11 -24.94 -13.01
N GLU A 152 15.90 -24.73 -14.06
CA GLU A 152 16.74 -23.55 -14.23
C GLU A 152 16.37 -22.80 -15.52
N TYR A 153 15.92 -21.57 -15.35
CA TYR A 153 15.64 -20.63 -16.43
C TYR A 153 15.94 -19.21 -15.98
N SER A 154 16.14 -18.31 -16.95
CA SER A 154 16.23 -16.88 -16.68
C SER A 154 15.31 -16.10 -17.61
N VAL A 155 14.75 -15.01 -17.10
CA VAL A 155 13.98 -14.06 -17.92
C VAL A 155 14.94 -12.97 -18.38
N GLN A 156 14.99 -12.72 -19.68
CA GLN A 156 15.87 -11.73 -20.28
C GLN A 156 15.17 -10.38 -20.40
N TYR A 157 15.84 -9.32 -19.93
CA TYR A 157 15.38 -7.96 -20.15
C TYR A 157 15.75 -7.47 -21.57
N PRO A 158 14.91 -6.63 -22.20
CA PRO A 158 13.58 -6.25 -21.75
C PRO A 158 12.55 -7.34 -22.06
N TYR A 159 11.55 -7.52 -21.20
CA TYR A 159 10.44 -8.43 -21.44
C TYR A 159 9.08 -7.74 -21.30
N VAL A 160 8.03 -8.42 -21.79
CA VAL A 160 6.64 -7.99 -21.61
C VAL A 160 5.93 -9.01 -20.73
N ILE A 161 5.33 -8.52 -19.65
CA ILE A 161 4.44 -9.30 -18.79
C ILE A 161 2.99 -8.91 -19.08
N LYS A 162 2.13 -9.91 -19.33
CA LYS A 162 0.69 -9.72 -19.53
C LYS A 162 -0.05 -10.03 -18.22
N PHE A 163 -1.04 -9.21 -17.88
CA PHE A 163 -1.85 -9.34 -16.67
C PHE A 163 -3.28 -9.77 -16.97
N TYR A 164 -3.81 -10.62 -16.10
CA TYR A 164 -5.15 -11.19 -16.20
C TYR A 164 -5.84 -11.19 -14.85
N GLN A 165 -7.17 -11.13 -14.84
CA GLN A 165 -7.99 -11.36 -13.66
C GLN A 165 -9.02 -12.45 -13.93
N LYS A 166 -9.16 -13.38 -12.99
CA LYS A 166 -10.20 -14.38 -13.06
C LYS A 166 -11.53 -13.82 -12.55
N LYS A 167 -12.55 -13.78 -13.42
CA LYS A 167 -13.94 -13.45 -13.08
C LYS A 167 -14.84 -14.53 -13.66
N GLU A 168 -15.82 -15.01 -12.88
CA GLU A 168 -16.81 -16.00 -13.34
C GLU A 168 -16.17 -17.23 -14.02
N ASN A 169 -15.08 -17.73 -13.43
CA ASN A 169 -14.28 -18.84 -13.98
C ASN A 169 -13.66 -18.60 -15.37
N LYS A 170 -13.52 -17.35 -15.82
CA LYS A 170 -12.79 -16.98 -17.04
C LYS A 170 -11.65 -16.02 -16.72
N TRP A 171 -10.53 -16.18 -17.40
CA TRP A 171 -9.41 -15.24 -17.33
C TRP A 171 -9.68 -14.09 -18.31
N ASN A 172 -9.70 -12.88 -17.78
CA ASN A 172 -9.88 -11.66 -18.56
C ASN A 172 -8.57 -10.91 -18.59
N TYR A 173 -8.10 -10.58 -19.78
CA TYR A 173 -6.94 -9.72 -19.97
C TYR A 173 -7.20 -8.35 -19.34
N LEU A 174 -6.17 -7.79 -18.70
CA LEU A 174 -6.20 -6.46 -18.12
C LEU A 174 -5.35 -5.48 -18.94
N PHE A 175 -4.04 -5.73 -18.98
CA PHE A 175 -3.04 -4.91 -19.67
C PHE A 175 -1.72 -5.68 -19.77
N ASP A 176 -0.77 -5.15 -20.53
CA ASP A 176 0.61 -5.61 -20.55
C ASP A 176 1.56 -4.52 -20.03
N LYS A 177 2.75 -4.95 -19.59
CA LYS A 177 3.79 -4.04 -19.12
C LYS A 177 5.15 -4.47 -19.64
N LYS A 178 5.85 -3.53 -20.27
CA LYS A 178 7.26 -3.69 -20.62
C LYS A 178 8.14 -3.43 -19.39
N ILE A 179 8.94 -4.40 -19.03
CA ILE A 179 9.94 -4.34 -17.96
C ILE A 179 11.32 -4.19 -18.61
N LYS A 180 12.02 -3.10 -18.33
CA LYS A 180 13.31 -2.79 -18.99
C LYS A 180 14.52 -3.23 -18.18
N SER A 181 14.38 -3.32 -16.86
CA SER A 181 15.47 -3.67 -15.94
C SER A 181 14.92 -4.32 -14.66
N TYR A 182 15.84 -4.74 -13.80
CA TYR A 182 15.51 -5.26 -12.47
C TYR A 182 14.80 -4.23 -11.60
N GLU A 183 15.19 -2.96 -11.65
CA GLU A 183 14.54 -1.89 -10.90
C GLU A 183 13.08 -1.69 -11.35
N ASP A 184 12.82 -1.81 -12.66
CA ASP A 184 11.46 -1.83 -13.19
C ASP A 184 10.68 -3.04 -12.65
N GLU A 185 11.27 -4.22 -12.60
CA GLU A 185 10.62 -5.43 -12.07
C GLU A 185 10.24 -5.28 -10.59
N VAL A 186 11.17 -4.78 -9.75
CA VAL A 186 10.91 -4.50 -8.33
C VAL A 186 9.79 -3.47 -8.18
N LYS A 187 9.80 -2.42 -9.01
CA LYS A 187 8.77 -1.36 -8.99
C LYS A 187 7.39 -1.88 -9.41
N TYR A 188 7.33 -2.77 -10.39
CA TYR A 188 6.10 -3.39 -10.88
C TYR A 188 5.87 -4.77 -10.28
N ASN A 189 6.36 -5.00 -9.06
CA ASN A 189 6.04 -6.21 -8.33
C ASN A 189 4.53 -6.31 -8.05
N LEU A 190 4.06 -7.49 -7.66
CA LEU A 190 2.64 -7.71 -7.47
C LEU A 190 2.01 -6.95 -6.32
N LYS A 191 2.80 -6.49 -5.35
CA LYS A 191 2.32 -5.56 -4.34
C LYS A 191 1.91 -4.23 -4.99
N PHE A 192 2.74 -3.67 -5.87
CA PHE A 192 2.39 -2.48 -6.64
C PHE A 192 1.15 -2.69 -7.53
N ILE A 193 1.06 -3.83 -8.20
CA ILE A 193 -0.09 -4.15 -9.07
C ILE A 193 -1.36 -4.36 -8.26
N TYR A 194 -1.26 -5.02 -7.10
CA TYR A 194 -2.35 -5.16 -6.14
C TYR A 194 -2.83 -3.79 -5.68
N ASP A 195 -1.93 -2.95 -5.19
CA ASP A 195 -2.25 -1.59 -4.75
C ASP A 195 -2.87 -0.78 -5.88
N THR A 196 -2.38 -0.91 -7.13
CA THR A 196 -2.88 -0.15 -8.28
C THR A 196 -4.24 -0.66 -8.79
N ILE A 197 -4.47 -1.98 -8.84
CA ILE A 197 -5.73 -2.58 -9.30
C ILE A 197 -6.84 -2.42 -8.25
N PHE A 198 -6.50 -2.45 -6.96
CA PHE A 198 -7.47 -2.43 -5.86
C PHE A 198 -7.60 -1.09 -5.14
N ALA A 199 -6.70 -0.12 -5.32
CA ALA A 199 -6.94 1.27 -4.90
C ALA A 199 -8.16 1.91 -5.60
N ASN A 200 -8.58 1.35 -6.74
CA ASN A 200 -9.70 1.85 -7.54
C ASN A 200 -11.00 1.01 -7.43
N ASN A 201 -11.04 -0.05 -6.61
CA ASN A 201 -12.26 -0.85 -6.37
C ASN A 201 -12.62 -0.84 -4.86
N PRO A 202 -13.57 0.02 -4.43
CA PRO A 202 -13.69 0.43 -3.02
C PRO A 202 -14.42 -0.55 -2.09
N THR A 203 -14.77 -1.77 -2.53
CA THR A 203 -15.65 -2.60 -1.70
C THR A 203 -14.97 -3.48 -0.67
N ILE A 204 -13.65 -3.67 -0.69
CA ILE A 204 -12.94 -4.36 0.41
C ILE A 204 -11.52 -3.82 0.59
N SER A 205 -11.41 -2.52 0.79
CA SER A 205 -10.40 -2.01 1.71
C SER A 205 -11.18 -1.20 2.74
N ASN A 206 -10.94 -1.45 4.02
CA ASN A 206 -11.11 -0.36 4.98
C ASN A 206 -10.07 0.67 4.53
N LYS A 207 -10.45 1.55 3.60
CA LYS A 207 -9.64 2.69 3.22
C LYS A 207 -9.50 3.46 4.51
N ILE A 208 -8.33 3.31 5.13
CA ILE A 208 -7.94 4.13 6.26
C ILE A 208 -7.94 5.53 5.67
N ASP A 209 -8.99 6.27 5.96
CA ASP A 209 -9.02 7.68 5.60
C ASP A 209 -8.01 8.33 6.53
N ILE A 210 -6.85 8.69 6.01
CA ILE A 210 -5.83 9.35 6.82
C ILE A 210 -6.33 10.70 7.35
N ASN A 211 -7.41 11.27 6.78
CA ASN A 211 -8.09 12.43 7.34
C ASN A 211 -8.89 12.07 8.61
N ALA A 212 -9.22 10.79 8.81
CA ALA A 212 -9.80 10.29 10.06
C ALA A 212 -8.78 10.28 11.22
N ILE A 213 -7.53 10.68 10.99
CA ILE A 213 -6.53 10.83 12.05
C ILE A 213 -6.85 12.00 13.00
N ASN A 214 -7.68 12.96 12.59
CA ASN A 214 -8.10 14.05 13.45
C ASN A 214 -8.88 13.56 14.68
N GLY A 215 -8.55 14.06 15.86
CA GLY A 215 -9.21 13.75 17.13
C GLY A 215 -8.24 13.55 18.30
N SER A 216 -8.79 13.16 19.46
CA SER A 216 -8.02 12.80 20.67
C SER A 216 -7.63 11.32 20.65
N TRP A 217 -6.37 11.05 21.00
CA TRP A 217 -5.77 9.72 21.01
C TRP A 217 -5.09 9.46 22.35
N LYS A 218 -5.46 8.36 23.00
CA LYS A 218 -4.91 7.92 24.29
C LYS A 218 -4.72 6.42 24.33
N VAL A 219 -3.80 5.92 25.17
CA VAL A 219 -3.71 4.47 25.44
C VAL A 219 -5.04 4.00 26.04
N ASN A 220 -5.53 4.71 27.06
CA ASN A 220 -6.82 4.48 27.69
C ASN A 220 -7.69 5.75 27.67
N CYS A 221 -8.81 5.74 26.94
CA CYS A 221 -9.66 6.93 26.81
C CYS A 221 -10.36 7.36 28.12
N LYS A 222 -10.51 6.47 29.10
CA LYS A 222 -11.17 6.80 30.38
C LYS A 222 -10.21 7.46 31.36
N ASN A 223 -9.04 6.84 31.54
CA ASN A 223 -8.12 7.17 32.64
C ASN A 223 -6.69 7.49 32.19
N GLY A 224 -6.42 7.55 30.88
CA GLY A 224 -5.09 7.81 30.36
C GLY A 224 -4.64 9.26 30.61
N ILE A 225 -3.39 9.40 31.05
CA ILE A 225 -2.77 10.68 31.44
C ILE A 225 -2.01 11.31 30.28
N GLY A 226 -1.54 10.51 29.32
CA GLY A 226 -1.03 10.95 28.03
C GLY A 226 -2.20 11.25 27.09
N ASN A 227 -2.00 12.25 26.24
CA ASN A 227 -2.95 12.61 25.20
C ASN A 227 -2.21 13.15 23.98
N LEU A 228 -2.61 12.68 22.82
CA LEU A 228 -2.23 13.24 21.53
C LEU A 228 -3.51 13.72 20.85
N TYR A 229 -3.63 15.02 20.65
CA TYR A 229 -4.73 15.61 19.89
C TYR A 229 -4.22 16.03 18.52
N ILE A 230 -4.84 15.54 17.44
CA ILE A 230 -4.44 15.86 16.07
C ILE A 230 -5.55 16.66 15.40
N SER A 231 -5.18 17.78 14.79
CA SER A 231 -6.06 18.64 14.01
C SER A 231 -5.36 19.07 12.71
N ASN A 232 -5.71 18.39 11.62
CA ASN A 232 -5.14 18.58 10.31
C ASN A 232 -3.61 18.31 10.30
N LYS A 233 -2.82 19.36 10.06
CA LYS A 233 -1.36 19.29 10.02
C LYS A 233 -0.71 19.55 11.38
N ASP A 234 -1.47 20.01 12.37
CA ASP A 234 -0.95 20.30 13.70
C ASP A 234 -1.43 19.25 14.70
N ALA A 235 -0.67 19.09 15.78
CA ALA A 235 -1.06 18.24 16.89
C ALA A 235 -0.55 18.81 18.21
N SER A 236 -1.22 18.49 19.31
CA SER A 236 -0.80 18.83 20.67
C SER A 236 -0.58 17.54 21.45
N LEU A 237 0.55 17.46 22.18
CA LEU A 237 0.99 16.27 22.86
C LEU A 237 1.32 16.55 24.33
N ILE A 238 0.75 15.75 25.23
CA ILE A 238 1.19 15.66 26.63
C ILE A 238 2.37 14.70 26.69
N VAL A 239 3.60 15.23 26.71
CA VAL A 239 4.81 14.41 26.83
C VAL A 239 4.94 13.91 28.27
N LEU A 240 4.81 14.82 29.23
CA LEU A 240 4.84 14.52 30.65
C LEU A 240 3.83 15.42 31.37
N ILE A 241 2.85 14.80 32.02
CA ILE A 241 1.76 15.52 32.69
C ILE A 241 2.32 16.52 33.72
N ASN A 242 1.75 17.72 33.75
CA ASN A 242 2.17 18.85 34.60
C ASN A 242 3.61 19.33 34.39
N GLN A 243 4.32 18.85 33.37
CA GLN A 243 5.72 19.21 33.13
C GLN A 243 5.99 19.67 31.70
N ILE A 244 5.48 18.96 30.70
CA ILE A 244 5.82 19.21 29.30
C ILE A 244 4.59 18.95 28.42
N TYR A 245 4.02 20.04 27.91
CA TYR A 245 3.01 20.06 26.87
C TYR A 245 3.63 20.69 25.62
N ILE A 246 3.51 20.06 24.46
CA ILE A 246 4.12 20.56 23.23
C ILE A 246 3.12 20.60 22.09
N ASP A 247 3.32 21.56 21.20
CA ASP A 247 2.68 21.60 19.90
C ASP A 247 3.63 21.07 18.82
N LEU A 248 3.03 20.32 17.91
CA LEU A 248 3.66 19.60 16.83
C LEU A 248 3.09 20.10 15.50
N THR A 249 3.92 20.05 14.47
CA THR A 249 3.45 20.28 13.10
C THR A 249 3.99 19.20 12.18
N GLU A 250 3.17 18.83 11.20
CA GLU A 250 3.46 17.78 10.22
C GLU A 250 4.71 18.15 9.43
N LEU A 251 5.71 17.27 9.51
CA LEU A 251 6.93 17.36 8.72
C LEU A 251 6.74 16.68 7.37
N LYS A 252 6.18 15.47 7.40
CA LYS A 252 6.04 14.63 6.20
C LYS A 252 4.96 13.56 6.38
N ARG A 253 4.24 13.29 5.30
CA ARG A 253 3.25 12.21 5.18
C ARG A 253 3.78 11.08 4.31
N TYR A 254 3.53 9.85 4.74
CA TYR A 254 3.95 8.62 4.09
C TYR A 254 2.70 7.83 3.68
N GLU A 255 2.15 8.16 2.51
CA GLU A 255 0.91 7.59 1.95
C GLU A 255 0.94 6.05 1.89
N PHE A 256 2.08 5.45 1.52
CA PHE A 256 2.21 4.00 1.35
C PHE A 256 2.04 3.18 2.63
N GLU A 257 2.17 3.81 3.80
CA GLU A 257 2.00 3.14 5.09
C GLU A 257 1.06 3.86 6.05
N ASN A 258 0.30 4.84 5.56
CA ASN A 258 -0.63 5.66 6.34
C ASN A 258 0.01 6.28 7.59
N GLY A 259 1.21 6.84 7.44
CA GLY A 259 1.94 7.42 8.56
C GLY A 259 2.32 8.88 8.38
N ILE A 260 2.55 9.55 9.51
CA ILE A 260 2.84 10.99 9.58
C ILE A 260 3.97 11.21 10.57
N ALA A 261 5.01 11.90 10.11
CA ALA A 261 6.11 12.37 10.95
C ALA A 261 5.85 13.80 11.40
N TYR A 262 6.09 14.05 12.68
CA TYR A 262 5.90 15.35 13.32
C TYR A 262 7.22 15.89 13.87
N LYS A 263 7.38 17.21 13.77
CA LYS A 263 8.44 17.98 14.44
C LYS A 263 7.85 18.90 15.49
N LEU A 264 8.70 19.40 16.39
CA LEU A 264 8.32 20.45 17.35
C LEU A 264 7.95 21.72 16.58
N LYS A 265 6.78 22.29 16.88
CA LYS A 265 6.29 23.50 16.20
C LYS A 265 7.04 24.74 16.67
N GLU A 266 7.11 24.92 17.99
CA GLU A 266 7.73 26.06 18.65
C GLU A 266 8.16 25.70 20.07
N ILE A 267 8.82 26.64 20.76
CA ILE A 267 9.16 26.47 22.17
C ILE A 267 7.85 26.52 22.97
N PRO A 268 7.53 25.49 23.79
CA PRO A 268 6.30 25.47 24.54
C PRO A 268 6.25 26.62 25.56
N GLN A 269 5.06 27.19 25.77
CA GLN A 269 4.89 28.30 26.70
C GLN A 269 4.66 27.82 28.14
N ASP A 270 3.92 26.72 28.29
CA ASP A 270 3.61 26.11 29.59
C ASP A 270 4.52 24.92 29.86
N ILE A 271 5.54 25.18 30.69
CA ILE A 271 6.58 24.20 31.01
C ILE A 271 6.79 24.15 32.52
N GLY A 272 6.64 22.97 33.09
CA GLY A 272 6.99 22.69 34.47
C GLY A 272 8.50 22.66 34.70
N TYR A 273 8.89 22.46 35.96
CA TYR A 273 10.27 22.54 36.40
C TYR A 273 11.25 21.66 35.60
N LEU A 274 10.86 20.44 35.23
CA LEU A 274 11.71 19.55 34.44
C LEU A 274 11.95 20.09 33.04
N GLY A 275 10.91 20.61 32.39
CA GLY A 275 11.06 21.13 31.03
C GLY A 275 11.84 22.44 30.99
N LEU A 276 11.83 23.27 32.04
CA LEU A 276 12.67 24.49 32.09
C LEU A 276 14.18 24.20 31.97
N LYS A 277 14.61 22.97 32.28
CA LYS A 277 16.02 22.53 32.18
C LYS A 277 16.41 22.07 30.77
N LEU A 278 15.45 21.99 29.85
CA LEU A 278 15.67 21.47 28.50
C LEU A 278 16.15 22.55 27.53
N SER A 279 16.95 22.15 26.54
CA SER A 279 17.54 23.04 25.54
C SER A 279 16.57 23.37 24.39
N TRP A 280 15.41 23.95 24.71
CA TRP A 280 14.32 24.16 23.74
C TRP A 280 14.73 24.85 22.44
N LYS A 281 15.61 25.85 22.54
CA LYS A 281 16.14 26.56 21.35
C LYS A 281 16.83 25.62 20.37
N ASP A 282 17.49 24.58 20.85
CA ASP A 282 18.18 23.61 20.02
C ASP A 282 17.22 22.53 19.45
N TYR A 283 16.00 22.42 20.00
CA TYR A 283 14.99 21.40 19.66
C TYR A 283 14.00 21.84 18.57
N VAL A 284 13.82 23.15 18.37
CA VAL A 284 13.00 23.68 17.28
C VAL A 284 13.80 23.63 15.98
N ASN A 285 13.65 22.53 15.24
CA ASN A 285 14.35 22.28 13.98
C ASN A 285 13.52 21.35 13.06
N ASN A 286 14.08 20.95 11.91
CA ASN A 286 13.38 20.13 10.91
C ASN A 286 13.53 18.62 11.10
N GLU A 287 13.91 18.14 12.28
CA GLU A 287 14.02 16.71 12.57
C GLU A 287 12.73 16.16 13.21
N PRO A 288 12.32 14.93 12.84
CA PRO A 288 11.12 14.33 13.42
C PRO A 288 11.35 13.93 14.87
N ILE A 289 10.40 14.24 15.75
CA ILE A 289 10.41 13.85 17.17
C ILE A 289 9.32 12.84 17.52
N ALA A 290 8.30 12.72 16.67
CA ALA A 290 7.24 11.73 16.80
C ALA A 290 6.81 11.20 15.43
N TYR A 291 6.29 9.97 15.42
CA TYR A 291 5.68 9.36 14.25
C TYR A 291 4.37 8.67 14.65
N VAL A 292 3.35 8.81 13.83
CA VAL A 292 2.09 8.05 13.96
C VAL A 292 1.87 7.22 12.72
N LYS A 293 1.31 6.03 12.91
CA LYS A 293 0.94 5.13 11.81
C LYS A 293 -0.44 4.56 12.06
N MET A 294 -1.36 4.81 11.15
CA MET A 294 -2.73 4.31 11.28
C MET A 294 -2.76 2.78 11.18
N ILE A 295 -3.39 2.15 12.16
CA ILE A 295 -3.72 0.71 12.13
C ILE A 295 -5.09 0.53 11.49
N ASP A 296 -6.04 1.36 11.92
CA ASP A 296 -7.40 1.51 11.40
C ASP A 296 -7.97 2.88 11.83
N ASN A 297 -9.23 3.17 11.51
CA ASN A 297 -9.85 4.47 11.82
C ASN A 297 -10.05 4.74 13.33
N LYS A 298 -9.74 3.78 14.21
CA LYS A 298 -9.89 3.89 15.67
C LYS A 298 -8.58 3.67 16.42
N ARG A 299 -7.50 3.24 15.76
CA ARG A 299 -6.23 2.90 16.41
C ARG A 299 -5.03 3.36 15.60
N ILE A 300 -4.01 3.84 16.30
CA ILE A 300 -2.73 4.23 15.73
C ILE A 300 -1.57 3.62 16.52
N TYR A 301 -0.49 3.27 15.82
CA TYR A 301 0.81 3.15 16.43
C TYR A 301 1.37 4.56 16.67
N PHE A 302 1.93 4.77 17.84
CA PHE A 302 2.61 6.01 18.21
C PHE A 302 4.07 5.72 18.57
N TYR A 303 4.98 6.47 17.94
CA TYR A 303 6.40 6.36 18.18
C TYR A 303 6.92 7.71 18.67
N TRP A 304 7.43 7.71 19.89
CA TRP A 304 8.16 8.84 20.45
C TRP A 304 9.66 8.62 20.30
N TYR A 305 10.34 9.56 19.65
CA TYR A 305 11.78 9.48 19.45
C TYR A 305 12.58 10.28 20.49
N GLY A 306 11.94 11.24 21.16
CA GLY A 306 12.61 12.26 21.97
C GLY A 306 13.00 13.49 21.15
N PHE A 307 13.28 14.58 21.83
CA PHE A 307 13.66 15.85 21.23
C PHE A 307 15.01 15.74 20.54
N TYR A 308 15.08 16.12 19.27
CA TYR A 308 16.35 16.14 18.56
C TYR A 308 17.10 17.45 18.84
N ASN A 309 18.29 17.33 19.41
CA ASN A 309 19.16 18.45 19.73
C ASN A 309 20.06 18.78 18.54
N SER A 310 19.79 19.88 17.85
CA SER A 310 20.55 20.29 16.67
C SER A 310 22.02 20.62 16.95
N LYS A 311 22.36 20.98 18.19
CA LYS A 311 23.73 21.29 18.64
C LYS A 311 24.52 20.02 18.93
N THR A 312 23.96 19.08 19.68
CA THR A 312 24.66 17.84 20.08
C THR A 312 24.48 16.68 19.09
N LYS A 313 23.54 16.82 18.14
CA LYS A 313 23.13 15.78 17.17
C LYS A 313 22.57 14.51 17.82
N LYS A 314 22.06 14.62 19.05
CA LYS A 314 21.49 13.50 19.83
C LYS A 314 20.01 13.72 20.12
N ARG A 315 19.33 12.64 20.54
CA ARG A 315 17.94 12.68 21.01
C ARG A 315 17.91 12.71 22.54
N ASP A 316 17.34 13.77 23.07
CA ASP A 316 17.14 14.02 24.49
C ASP A 316 15.70 13.64 24.90
N PHE A 317 15.49 13.35 26.19
CA PHE A 317 14.16 13.14 26.78
C PHE A 317 13.28 12.11 26.02
N LYS A 318 13.70 10.85 26.05
CA LYS A 318 13.00 9.73 25.39
C LYS A 318 11.81 9.17 26.20
N ASP A 319 11.60 9.69 27.40
CA ASP A 319 10.49 9.31 28.26
C ASP A 319 9.21 10.04 27.84
N ILE A 320 8.08 9.35 27.95
CA ILE A 320 6.76 9.88 27.63
C ILE A 320 5.69 9.18 28.46
N ASN A 321 4.65 9.90 28.85
CA ASN A 321 3.54 9.41 29.68
C ASN A 321 2.92 8.11 29.16
N PHE A 322 2.76 7.96 27.85
CA PHE A 322 2.16 6.76 27.28
C PHE A 322 2.89 5.47 27.65
N ARG A 323 4.22 5.50 27.86
CA ARG A 323 4.99 4.33 28.29
C ARG A 323 4.71 3.92 29.74
N GLN A 324 4.15 4.81 30.55
CA GLN A 324 3.76 4.50 31.93
C GLN A 324 2.37 3.84 31.97
N GLU A 325 1.61 3.92 30.88
CA GLU A 325 0.24 3.38 30.79
C GLU A 325 0.16 1.99 30.15
N THR A 326 1.26 1.50 29.56
CA THR A 326 1.30 0.18 28.93
C THR A 326 2.65 -0.50 29.13
N ASN A 327 2.61 -1.83 29.33
CA ASN A 327 3.79 -2.68 29.33
C ASN A 327 4.12 -3.24 27.93
N GLU A 328 3.33 -2.87 26.92
CA GLU A 328 3.55 -3.29 25.55
C GLU A 328 4.80 -2.62 24.97
N LYS A 329 5.52 -3.36 24.12
CA LYS A 329 6.70 -2.86 23.42
C LYS A 329 6.35 -1.67 22.51
N ASP A 330 5.20 -1.76 21.85
CA ASP A 330 4.67 -0.74 20.95
C ASP A 330 3.56 0.04 21.65
N ILE A 331 3.53 1.37 21.46
CA ILE A 331 2.48 2.21 22.02
C ILE A 331 1.35 2.27 21.01
N ILE A 332 0.19 1.70 21.36
CA ILE A 332 -1.04 1.79 20.58
C ILE A 332 -1.97 2.80 21.24
N LEU A 333 -2.36 3.83 20.49
CA LEU A 333 -3.35 4.80 20.95
C LEU A 333 -4.70 4.52 20.30
N ASN A 334 -5.76 4.63 21.10
CA ASN A 334 -7.14 4.52 20.69
C ASN A 334 -7.73 5.90 20.47
N LYS A 335 -8.56 6.03 19.44
CA LYS A 335 -9.33 7.24 19.19
C LYS A 335 -10.39 7.37 20.27
N CYS A 336 -10.35 8.48 21.00
CA CYS A 336 -11.33 8.79 22.03
C CYS A 336 -12.47 9.59 21.39
N ILE A 337 -13.70 9.26 21.81
CA ILE A 337 -14.88 10.05 21.49
C ILE A 337 -14.90 11.15 22.53
N ASP A 338 -14.86 12.40 22.08
CA ASP A 338 -15.04 13.57 22.94
C ASP A 338 -16.46 13.61 23.53
#